data_AF-A0AB32V3P4-F1
#
_entry.id   AF-A0AB32V3P4-F1
#
_cell.length_a   1.000
_cell.length_b   1.000
_cell.length_c   1.000
_cell.angle_alpha   90.00
_cell.angle_beta   90.00
_cell.angle_gamma   90.00
#
_symmetry.space_group_name_H-M   'P 1'
#
loop_
_entity.id
_entity.type
_entity.pdbx_description
1 polymer ?
#
loop_
_entity_poly.entity_id
_entity_poly.type
_entity_poly.pdbx_seq_one_letter_code
_entity_poly.pdbx_strand_id
1 'polypeptide(L)'
;MHLQARIWSGWLKAKFNAAKGLECKGSIYDAAPTFESYGVSHGSADLVKAVPEDHKKFLADMVWVHEEDDVCIETEEGFKHCKLVAVHAGLERGKIQEQLEFLKARDTRVPKVTALSGRKDVWDIPKELTETIVVSGHHGKLHIDGLRLVIDEGGGLESNPVAAVVLPSMKIVCDTDNIS
;
A
#
# COMPACT_ATOMS: atom_id res chain seq x y z
N MET A 1 2.03 -16.23 -15.89
CA MET A 1 2.49 -15.70 -14.58
C MET A 1 3.06 -14.30 -14.80
N HIS A 2 2.52 -13.29 -14.13
CA HIS A 2 2.93 -11.88 -14.29
C HIS A 2 4.40 -11.64 -13.85
N LEU A 3 5.04 -10.58 -14.34
CA LEU A 3 6.43 -10.25 -14.00
C LEU A 3 6.64 -10.15 -12.48
N GLN A 4 5.76 -9.42 -11.78
CA GLN A 4 5.88 -9.23 -10.33
C GLN A 4 5.76 -10.53 -9.55
N ALA A 5 4.96 -11.50 -10.01
CA ALA A 5 4.88 -12.81 -9.36
C ALA A 5 6.20 -13.58 -9.45
N ARG A 6 6.89 -13.52 -10.60
CA ARG A 6 8.20 -14.14 -10.78
C ARG A 6 9.28 -13.49 -9.92
N ILE A 7 9.19 -12.17 -9.73
CA ILE A 7 10.11 -11.42 -8.87
C ILE A 7 9.82 -11.74 -7.39
N TRP A 8 8.55 -11.82 -7.00
CA TRP A 8 8.10 -12.12 -5.65
C TRP A 8 8.53 -13.50 -5.17
N SER A 9 8.38 -14.54 -6.00
CA SER A 9 8.82 -15.90 -5.68
C SER A 9 10.27 -16.19 -6.05
N GLY A 10 11.01 -15.20 -6.54
CA GLY A 10 12.38 -15.35 -7.03
C GLY A 10 13.40 -15.49 -5.90
N TRP A 11 14.63 -15.87 -6.25
CA TRP A 11 15.76 -15.92 -5.34
C TRP A 11 16.74 -14.79 -5.67
N LEU A 12 17.10 -14.01 -4.66
CA LEU A 12 18.16 -13.02 -4.79
C LEU A 12 19.53 -13.67 -4.62
N LYS A 13 20.47 -13.34 -5.53
CA LYS A 13 21.88 -13.77 -5.40
C LYS A 13 22.60 -13.05 -4.26
N ALA A 14 22.26 -11.79 -4.01
CA ALA A 14 22.77 -10.99 -2.89
C ALA A 14 21.68 -10.86 -1.85
N LYS A 15 21.96 -11.32 -0.63
CA LYS A 15 20.99 -11.36 0.47
C LYS A 15 20.81 -10.02 1.16
N PHE A 16 21.56 -8.96 0.84
CA PHE A 16 21.52 -7.71 1.60
C PHE A 16 20.76 -6.60 0.87
N ASN A 17 19.78 -5.99 1.54
CA ASN A 17 19.08 -4.81 1.09
C ASN A 17 19.70 -3.56 1.72
N ALA A 18 20.56 -2.86 0.98
CA ALA A 18 21.22 -1.65 1.46
C ALA A 18 20.23 -0.51 1.82
N ALA A 19 19.04 -0.47 1.21
CA ALA A 19 18.05 0.57 1.50
C ALA A 19 17.31 0.32 2.82
N LYS A 20 17.17 -0.95 3.24
CA LYS A 20 16.55 -1.33 4.53
C LYS A 20 17.59 -1.63 5.62
N GLY A 21 18.87 -1.75 5.27
CA GLY A 21 19.93 -2.16 6.20
C GLY A 21 19.79 -3.61 6.69
N LEU A 22 18.99 -4.44 6.02
CA LEU A 22 18.59 -5.78 6.47
C LEU A 22 18.81 -6.82 5.38
N GLU A 23 18.94 -8.08 5.78
CA GLU A 23 18.92 -9.18 4.83
C GLU A 23 17.52 -9.38 4.24
N CYS A 24 17.44 -9.51 2.91
CA CYS A 24 16.24 -9.87 2.20
C CYS A 24 15.76 -11.26 2.62
N LYS A 25 14.48 -11.39 2.97
CA LYS A 25 13.87 -12.67 3.32
C LYS A 25 13.42 -13.41 2.05
N GLY A 26 14.35 -14.09 1.40
CA GLY A 26 14.13 -14.93 0.20
C GLY A 26 14.18 -14.19 -1.14
N SER A 27 13.29 -13.22 -1.35
CA SER A 27 13.20 -12.42 -2.58
C SER A 27 13.34 -10.92 -2.29
N ILE A 28 13.35 -10.08 -3.34
CA ILE A 28 13.37 -8.62 -3.18
C ILE A 28 12.10 -8.07 -2.50
N TYR A 29 11.05 -8.88 -2.46
CA TYR A 29 9.80 -8.58 -1.77
C TYR A 29 9.77 -9.09 -0.33
N ASP A 30 10.85 -9.66 0.18
CA ASP A 30 10.89 -10.30 1.50
C ASP A 30 9.79 -11.37 1.64
N ALA A 31 9.57 -12.15 0.58
CA ALA A 31 8.42 -13.06 0.46
C ALA A 31 8.52 -14.35 1.27
N ALA A 32 9.71 -14.77 1.72
CA ALA A 32 9.90 -16.05 2.40
C ALA A 32 8.96 -16.26 3.62
N PRO A 33 8.74 -15.27 4.52
CA PRO A 33 7.82 -15.41 5.64
C PRO A 33 6.37 -15.65 5.20
N THR A 34 5.96 -15.17 4.02
CA THR A 34 4.65 -15.50 3.47
C THR A 34 4.58 -16.97 3.04
N PHE A 35 5.61 -17.54 2.44
CA PHE A 35 5.61 -18.99 2.15
C PHE A 35 5.57 -19.81 3.44
N GLU A 36 6.40 -19.42 4.40
CA GLU A 36 6.53 -20.11 5.70
C GLU A 36 5.24 -20.05 6.52
N SER A 37 4.48 -18.95 6.45
CA SER A 37 3.20 -18.82 7.15
C SER A 37 2.11 -19.77 6.63
N TYR A 38 2.24 -20.25 5.39
CA TYR A 38 1.41 -21.31 4.81
C TYR A 38 2.05 -22.71 4.92
N GLY A 39 3.14 -22.85 5.65
CA GLY A 39 3.80 -24.13 5.90
C GLY A 39 4.60 -24.70 4.72
N VAL A 40 5.02 -23.85 3.77
CA VAL A 40 5.82 -24.27 2.60
C VAL A 40 7.14 -23.51 2.52
N SER A 41 8.13 -24.07 1.84
CA SER A 41 9.41 -23.40 1.61
C SER A 41 9.29 -22.27 0.58
N HIS A 42 10.12 -21.23 0.74
CA HIS A 42 10.20 -20.11 -0.21
C HIS A 42 10.40 -20.59 -1.66
N GLY A 43 9.62 -20.03 -2.58
CA GLY A 43 9.68 -20.36 -4.00
C GLY A 43 9.02 -21.68 -4.40
N SER A 44 8.44 -22.43 -3.45
CA SER A 44 7.71 -23.67 -3.76
C SER A 44 6.41 -23.41 -4.51
N ALA A 45 6.16 -24.18 -5.57
CA ALA A 45 4.88 -24.15 -6.28
C ALA A 45 3.71 -24.68 -5.43
N ASP A 46 3.99 -25.43 -4.35
CA ASP A 46 2.97 -25.96 -3.45
C ASP A 46 2.22 -24.86 -2.68
N LEU A 47 2.75 -23.63 -2.64
CA LEU A 47 2.03 -22.48 -2.09
C LEU A 47 0.64 -22.32 -2.72
N VAL A 48 0.48 -22.59 -4.02
CA VAL A 48 -0.81 -22.47 -4.72
C VAL A 48 -1.87 -23.42 -4.11
N LYS A 49 -1.44 -24.57 -3.60
CA LYS A 49 -2.30 -25.53 -2.91
C LYS A 49 -2.46 -25.21 -1.43
N ALA A 50 -1.41 -24.69 -0.79
CA ALA A 50 -1.39 -24.39 0.64
C ALA A 50 -2.24 -23.17 1.02
N VAL A 51 -2.38 -22.18 0.13
CA VAL A 51 -3.24 -21.01 0.37
C VAL A 51 -4.72 -21.43 0.32
N PRO A 52 -5.52 -21.21 1.38
CA PRO A 52 -6.94 -21.52 1.40
C PRO A 52 -7.74 -20.78 0.33
N GLU A 53 -8.85 -21.36 -0.13
CA GLU A 53 -9.71 -20.73 -1.15
C GLU A 53 -10.29 -19.38 -0.68
N ASP A 54 -10.62 -19.23 0.60
CA ASP A 54 -11.10 -17.96 1.15
C ASP A 54 -10.02 -16.86 1.09
N HIS A 55 -8.74 -17.23 1.27
CA HIS A 55 -7.64 -16.29 1.14
C HIS A 55 -7.40 -15.93 -0.34
N LYS A 56 -7.54 -16.88 -1.26
CA LYS A 56 -7.49 -16.60 -2.71
C LYS A 56 -8.63 -15.67 -3.12
N LYS A 57 -9.84 -15.90 -2.59
CA LYS A 57 -11.00 -15.03 -2.80
C LYS A 57 -10.74 -13.63 -2.26
N PHE A 58 -10.25 -13.51 -1.03
CA PHE A 58 -9.85 -12.22 -0.46
C PHE A 58 -8.86 -11.48 -1.38
N LEU A 59 -7.80 -12.15 -1.85
CA LEU A 59 -6.83 -11.54 -2.76
C LEU A 59 -7.44 -11.16 -4.11
N ALA A 60 -8.38 -11.94 -4.63
CA ALA A 60 -9.09 -11.66 -5.87
C ALA A 60 -10.10 -10.51 -5.75
N ASP A 61 -10.59 -10.23 -4.53
CA ASP A 61 -11.54 -9.16 -4.24
C ASP A 61 -10.84 -7.82 -3.91
N MET A 62 -9.51 -7.81 -3.72
CA MET A 62 -8.75 -6.57 -3.50
C MET A 62 -8.89 -5.60 -4.69
N VAL A 63 -9.13 -4.33 -4.36
CA VAL A 63 -9.16 -3.20 -5.30
C VAL A 63 -7.80 -2.50 -5.36
N TRP A 64 -7.45 -1.92 -6.51
CA TRP A 64 -6.22 -1.11 -6.63
C TRP A 64 -6.43 0.35 -6.23
N VAL A 65 -7.69 0.80 -6.21
CA VAL A 65 -8.11 2.12 -5.76
C VAL A 65 -9.52 2.03 -5.15
N HIS A 66 -9.77 2.79 -4.08
CA HIS A 66 -11.09 3.06 -3.54
C HIS A 66 -11.38 4.56 -3.65
N GLU A 67 -12.62 4.92 -3.96
CA GLU A 67 -13.09 6.30 -4.03
C GLU A 67 -14.34 6.46 -3.16
N GLU A 68 -14.39 7.56 -2.42
CA GLU A 68 -15.53 7.97 -1.61
C GLU A 68 -15.87 9.42 -1.94
N ASP A 69 -17.15 9.72 -2.18
CA ASP A 69 -17.56 11.04 -2.63
C ASP A 69 -17.65 12.07 -1.51
N ASP A 70 -17.94 11.63 -0.28
CA ASP A 70 -18.22 12.52 0.84
C ASP A 70 -17.65 11.98 2.16
N VAL A 71 -16.50 12.51 2.56
CA VAL A 71 -15.81 12.20 3.82
C VAL A 71 -15.56 13.50 4.57
N CYS A 72 -15.87 13.50 5.87
CA CYS A 72 -15.60 14.63 6.74
C CYS A 72 -14.16 14.58 7.28
N ILE A 73 -13.48 15.73 7.30
CA ILE A 73 -12.14 15.92 7.87
C ILE A 73 -12.10 17.22 8.68
N GLU A 74 -11.49 17.16 9.86
CA GLU A 74 -11.20 18.33 10.68
C GLU A 74 -9.92 19.01 10.19
N THR A 75 -10.01 20.31 9.90
CA THR A 75 -8.90 21.16 9.47
C THR A 75 -8.77 22.36 10.39
N GLU A 76 -7.71 23.15 10.26
CA GLU A 76 -7.54 24.41 11.01
C GLU A 76 -8.70 25.40 10.79
N GLU A 77 -9.38 25.31 9.64
CA GLU A 77 -10.55 26.13 9.29
C GLU A 77 -11.89 25.53 9.77
N GLY A 78 -11.84 24.39 10.49
CA GLY A 78 -13.00 23.62 10.92
C GLY A 78 -13.24 22.37 10.07
N PHE A 79 -14.44 21.81 10.19
CA PHE A 79 -14.85 20.61 9.45
C PHE A 79 -15.06 20.90 7.97
N LYS A 80 -14.48 20.07 7.11
CA LYS A 80 -14.66 20.10 5.65
C LYS A 80 -15.18 18.75 5.17
N HIS A 81 -16.01 18.79 4.14
CA HIS A 81 -16.42 17.62 3.38
C HIS A 81 -15.54 17.54 2.13
N CYS A 82 -14.92 16.39 1.91
CA CYS A 82 -13.98 16.16 0.83
C CYS A 82 -14.27 14.82 0.15
N LYS A 83 -13.86 14.70 -1.11
CA LYS A 83 -13.72 13.38 -1.72
C LYS A 83 -12.54 12.66 -1.09
N LEU A 84 -12.51 11.34 -1.17
CA LEU A 84 -11.37 10.53 -0.75
C LEU A 84 -10.98 9.53 -1.83
N VAL A 85 -9.68 9.44 -2.10
CA VAL A 85 -9.07 8.43 -2.95
C VAL A 85 -8.05 7.66 -2.11
N ALA A 86 -8.30 6.36 -1.92
CA ALA A 86 -7.34 5.46 -1.28
C ALA A 86 -6.62 4.63 -2.34
N VAL A 87 -5.30 4.75 -2.38
CA VAL A 87 -4.43 4.03 -3.32
C VAL A 87 -3.09 3.72 -2.66
N HIS A 88 -2.56 2.51 -2.85
CA HIS A 88 -1.49 1.98 -2.02
C HIS A 88 -0.25 2.89 -1.93
N ALA A 89 0.27 3.38 -3.06
CA ALA A 89 1.41 4.29 -3.09
C ALA A 89 1.00 5.75 -3.34
N GLY A 90 0.12 6.00 -4.32
CA GLY A 90 -0.31 7.35 -4.69
C GLY A 90 -0.69 7.43 -6.18
N LEU A 91 -0.80 8.65 -6.71
CA LEU A 91 -1.13 8.92 -8.11
C LEU A 91 -0.03 9.74 -8.76
N GLU A 92 0.19 9.52 -10.05
CA GLU A 92 1.12 10.32 -10.84
C GLU A 92 0.46 11.65 -11.25
N ARG A 93 1.28 12.66 -11.58
CA ARG A 93 0.80 13.92 -12.14
C ARG A 93 0.17 13.72 -13.53
N GLY A 94 -0.77 14.56 -13.92
CA GLY A 94 -1.37 14.54 -15.25
C GLY A 94 -2.75 13.91 -15.28
N LYS A 95 -2.95 12.90 -16.12
CA LYS A 95 -4.30 12.41 -16.47
C LYS A 95 -4.92 11.52 -15.39
N ILE A 96 -5.50 12.13 -14.36
CA ILE A 96 -6.02 11.41 -13.19
C ILE A 96 -7.16 10.46 -13.53
N GLN A 97 -8.12 10.89 -14.34
CA GLN A 97 -9.26 10.04 -14.70
C GLN A 97 -8.82 8.75 -15.43
N GLU A 98 -7.88 8.85 -16.37
CA GLU A 98 -7.33 7.68 -17.06
C GLU A 98 -6.59 6.74 -16.09
N GLN A 99 -5.87 7.29 -15.10
CA GLN A 99 -5.23 6.50 -14.05
C GLN A 99 -6.29 5.77 -13.20
N LEU A 100 -7.35 6.44 -12.76
CA LEU A 100 -8.40 5.84 -11.94
C LEU A 100 -9.15 4.73 -12.68
N GLU A 101 -9.47 4.94 -13.96
CA GLU A 101 -10.09 3.91 -14.81
C GLU A 101 -9.18 2.69 -14.99
N PHE A 102 -7.89 2.92 -15.23
CA PHE A 102 -6.87 1.86 -15.29
C PHE A 102 -6.81 1.05 -13.99
N LEU A 103 -6.82 1.73 -12.83
CA LEU A 103 -6.76 1.06 -11.52
C LEU A 103 -8.03 0.27 -11.21
N LYS A 104 -9.23 0.83 -11.50
CA LYS A 104 -10.51 0.13 -11.37
C LYS A 104 -10.59 -1.12 -12.24
N ALA A 105 -10.05 -1.05 -13.45
CA ALA A 105 -9.99 -2.18 -14.38
C ALA A 105 -8.97 -3.26 -13.96
N ARG A 106 -8.07 -2.96 -13.01
CA ARG A 106 -6.98 -3.83 -12.55
C ARG A 106 -6.17 -4.39 -13.72
N ASP A 107 -5.79 -3.53 -14.65
CA ASP A 107 -5.13 -3.94 -15.89
C ASP A 107 -3.72 -4.50 -15.64
N THR A 108 -3.61 -5.83 -15.74
CA THR A 108 -2.39 -6.59 -15.47
C THR A 108 -1.42 -6.65 -16.65
N ARG A 109 -1.62 -5.86 -17.72
CA ARG A 109 -0.66 -5.78 -18.84
C ARG A 109 0.57 -4.94 -18.48
N VAL A 110 0.45 -4.07 -17.48
CA VAL A 110 1.53 -3.19 -17.05
C VAL A 110 2.50 -3.94 -16.14
N PRO A 111 3.79 -4.04 -16.48
CA PRO A 111 4.74 -4.87 -15.75
C PRO A 111 4.98 -4.39 -14.31
N LYS A 112 4.90 -3.07 -14.07
CA LYS A 112 5.05 -2.45 -12.75
C LYS A 112 4.08 -1.27 -12.66
N VAL A 113 3.08 -1.38 -11.78
CA VAL A 113 2.06 -0.35 -11.60
C VAL A 113 2.57 0.72 -10.66
N THR A 114 2.74 1.95 -11.15
CA THR A 114 3.30 3.07 -10.38
C THR A 114 2.46 3.40 -9.16
N ALA A 115 1.13 3.39 -9.28
CA ALA A 115 0.22 3.66 -8.16
C ALA A 115 0.34 2.67 -6.98
N LEU A 116 0.99 1.51 -7.20
CA LEU A 116 1.22 0.48 -6.18
C LEU A 116 2.71 0.33 -5.81
N SER A 117 3.63 1.03 -6.49
CA SER A 117 5.07 0.76 -6.34
C SER A 117 5.99 1.96 -6.52
N GLY A 118 5.43 3.11 -6.93
CA GLY A 118 6.12 4.39 -7.06
C GLY A 118 6.62 4.90 -5.72
N ARG A 119 7.49 5.91 -5.75
CA ARG A 119 8.06 6.56 -4.57
C ARG A 119 7.84 8.07 -4.68
N LYS A 120 8.85 8.82 -5.13
CA LYS A 120 8.80 10.29 -5.23
C LYS A 120 7.79 10.78 -6.27
N ASP A 121 7.57 10.00 -7.31
CA ASP A 121 6.64 10.23 -8.41
C ASP A 121 5.15 10.19 -8.01
N VAL A 122 4.84 9.60 -6.85
CA VAL A 122 3.47 9.46 -6.31
C VAL A 122 3.33 9.98 -4.88
N TRP A 123 4.30 10.78 -4.42
CA TRP A 123 4.31 11.32 -3.07
C TRP A 123 3.30 12.47 -2.92
N ASP A 124 3.34 13.45 -3.84
CA ASP A 124 2.48 14.63 -3.81
C ASP A 124 1.05 14.32 -4.27
N ILE A 125 0.08 15.13 -3.86
CA ILE A 125 -1.24 15.16 -4.51
C ILE A 125 -1.08 15.76 -5.91
N PRO A 126 -1.55 15.10 -6.97
CA PRO A 126 -1.60 15.70 -8.30
C PRO A 126 -2.44 16.98 -8.31
N LYS A 127 -2.00 18.01 -9.05
CA LYS A 127 -2.63 19.35 -9.05
C LYS A 127 -4.07 19.33 -9.57
N GLU A 128 -4.42 18.31 -10.33
CA GLU A 128 -5.74 18.08 -10.90
C GLU A 128 -6.78 17.65 -9.85
N LEU A 129 -6.34 17.20 -8.67
CA LEU A 129 -7.20 16.86 -7.54
C LEU A 129 -7.31 18.05 -6.59
N THR A 130 -8.49 18.67 -6.55
CA THR A 130 -8.85 19.70 -5.58
C THR A 130 -9.82 19.13 -4.55
N GLU A 131 -9.72 19.56 -3.29
CA GLU A 131 -10.65 19.15 -2.22
C GLU A 131 -10.81 17.63 -2.07
N THR A 132 -9.73 16.90 -2.33
CA THR A 132 -9.70 15.44 -2.31
C THR A 132 -8.61 14.96 -1.37
N ILE A 133 -9.00 14.15 -0.38
CA ILE A 133 -8.09 13.41 0.49
C ILE A 133 -7.44 12.30 -0.34
N VAL A 134 -6.11 12.28 -0.41
CA VAL A 134 -5.37 11.18 -1.03
C VAL A 134 -4.66 10.40 0.07
N VAL A 135 -5.18 9.21 0.37
CA VAL A 135 -4.64 8.33 1.41
C VAL A 135 -3.84 7.17 0.81
N SER A 136 -2.64 6.94 1.35
CA SER A 136 -1.73 5.87 0.93
C SER A 136 -1.02 5.25 2.13
N GLY A 137 -0.46 4.05 1.93
CA GLY A 137 0.53 3.46 2.83
C GLY A 137 1.90 3.47 2.15
N HIS A 138 2.52 2.29 2.02
CA HIS A 138 3.65 1.95 1.14
C HIS A 138 5.01 2.61 1.40
N HIS A 139 5.03 3.87 1.82
CA HIS A 139 6.23 4.69 1.85
C HIS A 139 7.11 4.50 3.09
N GLY A 140 6.72 3.62 4.03
CA GLY A 140 7.45 3.39 5.28
C GLY A 140 7.55 4.65 6.14
N LYS A 141 6.52 5.50 6.11
CA LYS A 141 6.42 6.74 6.87
C LYS A 141 4.99 6.99 7.31
N LEU A 142 4.85 7.64 8.46
CA LEU A 142 3.66 8.38 8.84
C LEU A 142 3.86 9.85 8.48
N HIS A 143 3.06 10.37 7.57
CA HIS A 143 3.15 11.75 7.09
C HIS A 143 1.76 12.29 6.78
N ILE A 144 1.44 13.44 7.37
CA ILE A 144 0.18 14.16 7.18
C ILE A 144 0.55 15.57 6.71
N ASP A 145 0.08 15.93 5.52
CA ASP A 145 0.25 17.27 4.95
C ASP A 145 -1.06 17.70 4.27
N GLY A 146 -1.86 18.46 5.00
CA GLY A 146 -3.21 18.85 4.57
C GLY A 146 -4.07 17.64 4.22
N LEU A 147 -4.48 17.52 2.95
CA LEU A 147 -5.29 16.41 2.44
C LEU A 147 -4.46 15.19 1.99
N ARG A 148 -3.12 15.23 2.13
CA ARG A 148 -2.23 14.12 1.79
C ARG A 148 -1.95 13.29 3.03
N LEU A 149 -2.45 12.07 3.05
CA LEU A 149 -2.29 11.14 4.18
C LEU A 149 -1.43 9.95 3.74
N VAL A 150 -0.24 9.81 4.31
CA VAL A 150 0.63 8.64 4.11
C VAL A 150 0.76 7.92 5.45
N ILE A 151 0.09 6.77 5.58
CA ILE A 151 -0.09 6.05 6.83
C ILE A 151 0.59 4.68 6.71
N ASP A 152 1.92 4.65 6.92
CA ASP A 152 2.74 3.43 6.89
C ASP A 152 3.93 3.56 7.85
N GLU A 153 3.66 3.83 9.12
CA GLU A 153 4.71 3.97 10.14
C GLU A 153 5.55 2.69 10.28
N GLY A 154 4.91 1.53 10.16
CA GLY A 154 5.53 0.23 10.30
C GLY A 154 6.57 -0.06 9.22
N GLY A 155 6.25 0.22 7.94
CA GLY A 155 7.14 -0.06 6.81
C GLY A 155 7.56 -1.54 6.67
N GLY A 156 6.84 -2.45 7.34
CA GLY A 156 7.18 -3.87 7.44
C GLY A 156 8.38 -4.18 8.35
N LEU A 157 8.76 -3.28 9.26
CA LEU A 157 9.80 -3.50 10.25
C LEU A 157 9.20 -3.98 11.58
N GLU A 158 9.74 -5.05 12.14
CA GLU A 158 9.21 -5.72 13.36
C GLU A 158 9.15 -4.81 14.60
N SER A 159 10.02 -3.80 14.67
CA SER A 159 10.11 -2.87 15.80
C SER A 159 9.24 -1.62 15.67
N ASN A 160 8.65 -1.38 14.50
CA ASN A 160 7.89 -0.16 14.24
C ASN A 160 6.39 -0.42 14.41
N PRO A 161 5.64 0.53 14.99
CA PRO A 161 4.21 0.37 15.19
C PRO A 161 3.44 0.41 13.86
N VAL A 162 2.28 -0.23 13.86
CA VAL A 162 1.27 -0.08 12.81
C VAL A 162 0.30 1.00 13.24
N ALA A 163 0.26 2.09 12.48
CA ALA A 163 -0.60 3.24 12.74
C ALA A 163 -1.85 3.24 11.86
N ALA A 164 -2.91 3.87 12.36
CA ALA A 164 -4.11 4.24 11.62
C ALA A 164 -4.49 5.70 11.91
N VAL A 165 -5.17 6.35 10.96
CA VAL A 165 -5.76 7.68 11.13
C VAL A 165 -7.27 7.55 11.16
N VAL A 166 -7.89 8.16 12.17
CA VAL A 166 -9.34 8.20 12.36
C VAL A 166 -9.88 9.54 11.89
N LEU A 167 -10.74 9.51 10.86
CA LEU A 167 -11.50 10.67 10.40
C LEU A 167 -12.85 10.76 11.16
N PRO A 168 -13.38 11.97 11.43
CA PRO A 168 -12.87 13.27 10.96
C PRO A 168 -11.72 13.86 11.80
N SER A 169 -11.51 13.41 13.04
CA SER A 169 -10.66 14.09 14.04
C SER A 169 -9.15 14.05 13.76
N MET A 170 -8.72 13.40 12.67
CA MET A 170 -7.31 13.20 12.33
C MET A 170 -6.50 12.51 13.44
N LYS A 171 -7.16 11.76 14.33
CA LYS A 171 -6.49 11.11 15.46
C LYS A 171 -5.68 9.94 14.93
N ILE A 172 -4.40 9.91 15.28
CA ILE A 172 -3.52 8.77 15.04
C ILE A 172 -3.69 7.78 16.19
N VAL A 173 -3.88 6.51 15.86
CA VAL A 173 -3.89 5.39 16.81
C VAL A 173 -2.90 4.34 16.35
N CYS A 174 -2.16 3.75 17.28
CA CYS A 174 -1.15 2.74 17.03
C CYS A 174 -1.45 1.45 17.79
N ASP A 175 -0.96 0.31 17.28
CA ASP A 175 -1.06 -0.99 17.95
C ASP A 175 -0.37 -1.03 19.32
N THR A 176 0.59 -0.12 19.54
CA THR A 176 1.30 0.06 20.81
C THR A 176 0.59 0.98 21.81
N ASP A 177 -0.55 1.56 21.46
CA ASP A 177 -1.29 2.44 22.36
C ASP A 177 -1.97 1.65 23.48
N ASN A 178 -1.85 2.14 24.71
CA ASN A 178 -2.62 1.63 25.85
C ASN A 178 -3.82 2.54 26.10
N ILE A 179 -4.91 2.31 25.36
CA ILE A 179 -6.14 3.10 25.46
C ILE A 179 -7.08 2.41 26.44
N SER A 180 -7.53 3.14 27.47
CA SER A 180 -8.51 2.70 28.47
C SER A 180 -9.81 3.47 28.36
#